data_AF-A0ABD2ZKQ4-F1
#
_entry.id   AF-A0ABD2ZKQ4-F1
#
_cell.length_a   1.000
_cell.length_b   1.000
_cell.length_c   1.000
_cell.angle_alpha   90.00
_cell.angle_beta   90.00
_cell.angle_gamma   90.00
#
_symmetry.space_group_name_H-M   'P 1'
#
loop_
_entity.id
_entity.type
_entity.pdbx_description
1 polymer ?
#
loop_
_entity_poly.entity_id
_entity_poly.type
_entity_poly.pdbx_seq_one_letter_code
_entity_poly.pdbx_strand_id
1 'polypeptide(L)'
;MGFKCQAFSSPELRKPETINNKGQSTVQRRTANYKPNIWKYDLLQSLTNQFSEKKYKTRAQTLKEDVTCMFVEASDSLSKLELIDSLSKLGLSNSFEDEIKEVLDAIGLKDNVLSLQYDLYATSLCFRLLRHYGYDASQDMFLGFVEASTGKFLKSSNINVKGLLELFEASTLGREGENVLNEARLFSIESLSDFGANSDYKLAKQVLQAMSLPLQRRVEWYNIKKHINAHEKDHTSTNTKLIELAKLNFNLVQASHQEDLKEVSRWWMGLLNKEKLSFSRDRMVESFLYAAGIASEPQHGSLRKWLSKVIKLILIIDDAYDVYGSLEEMECFTNAVERWNPQEVNELPEGIKVCFWTLQNTTEEMAAEIEQQKGWNSVLPYLQKTWADFCRSLLVESVWYNKGYTPSLQEYLDNAWISSSGPLLSLLVILGVADGMSQDVAEYLEDCRDIIYQSSLIIRLCNDQGTSAAELERGDAASSILCHMREANVAEDVAREHIRSLITKAWRNINGQCITSTPFLQEPFKYITNTARTAHFIYQHGDGFGDQDRETRDHVLSNFIEPLALLN
;
A
#
# COMPACT_ATOMS: atom_id res chain seq x y z
N MET A 1 7.40 -100.27 -7.27
CA MET A 1 6.85 -99.32 -8.26
C MET A 1 7.86 -98.21 -8.47
N GLY A 2 8.18 -97.86 -9.72
CA GLY A 2 8.80 -96.58 -10.10
C GLY A 2 10.29 -96.61 -10.45
N PHE A 3 10.61 -96.30 -11.72
CA PHE A 3 11.91 -96.36 -12.39
C PHE A 3 12.71 -95.02 -12.34
N LYS A 4 14.06 -95.15 -12.44
CA LYS A 4 15.08 -94.40 -13.24
C LYS A 4 15.45 -92.90 -13.02
N CYS A 5 16.77 -92.73 -12.86
CA CYS A 5 17.78 -91.89 -13.57
C CYS A 5 17.81 -90.34 -13.57
N GLN A 6 18.96 -89.83 -13.07
CA GLN A 6 19.92 -88.81 -13.58
C GLN A 6 19.46 -87.60 -14.43
N ALA A 7 19.96 -86.40 -14.08
CA ALA A 7 20.85 -85.58 -14.92
C ALA A 7 21.36 -84.30 -14.19
N PHE A 8 22.60 -83.90 -14.50
CA PHE A 8 23.22 -82.60 -14.21
C PHE A 8 22.83 -81.56 -15.28
N SER A 9 22.67 -80.29 -14.91
CA SER A 9 22.78 -79.14 -15.83
C SER A 9 23.06 -77.82 -15.10
N SER A 10 24.00 -77.04 -15.65
CA SER A 10 24.53 -75.75 -15.18
C SER A 10 23.55 -74.57 -15.28
N PRO A 11 23.82 -73.45 -14.59
CA PRO A 11 23.35 -72.13 -15.03
C PRO A 11 24.49 -71.14 -15.33
N GLU A 12 24.64 -70.85 -16.62
CA GLU A 12 24.65 -69.52 -17.29
C GLU A 12 25.43 -68.31 -16.73
N LEU A 13 26.42 -67.92 -17.54
CA LEU A 13 26.86 -66.57 -17.95
C LEU A 13 26.41 -65.33 -17.13
N ARG A 14 27.42 -64.65 -16.56
CA ARG A 14 27.35 -63.27 -16.06
C ARG A 14 26.89 -62.31 -17.17
N LYS A 15 25.84 -61.54 -16.90
CA LYS A 15 25.51 -60.30 -17.61
C LYS A 15 26.40 -59.15 -17.09
N PRO A 16 26.83 -58.20 -17.93
CA PRO A 16 27.64 -57.07 -17.48
C PRO A 16 26.79 -56.08 -16.67
N GLU A 17 27.38 -55.53 -15.62
CA GLU A 17 26.85 -54.43 -14.81
C GLU A 17 26.55 -53.22 -15.70
N THR A 18 25.30 -52.79 -15.70
CA THR A 18 24.91 -51.45 -16.13
C THR A 18 25.58 -50.43 -15.22
N ILE A 19 26.41 -49.59 -15.83
CA ILE A 19 26.98 -48.38 -15.26
C ILE A 19 25.83 -47.54 -14.70
N ASN A 20 25.76 -47.42 -13.37
CA ASN A 20 24.87 -46.49 -12.70
C ASN A 20 25.22 -45.07 -13.17
N ASN A 21 24.26 -44.42 -13.82
CA ASN A 21 24.30 -43.00 -14.09
C ASN A 21 24.55 -42.25 -12.79
N LYS A 22 25.55 -41.35 -12.80
CA LYS A 22 25.86 -40.44 -11.70
C LYS A 22 24.60 -39.71 -11.28
N GLY A 23 24.39 -39.64 -9.97
CA GLY A 23 23.16 -39.19 -9.34
C GLY A 23 22.72 -37.81 -9.79
N GLN A 24 21.46 -37.71 -10.21
CA GLN A 24 20.67 -36.52 -9.96
C GLN A 24 20.55 -36.40 -8.44
N SER A 25 21.34 -35.52 -7.84
CA SER A 25 21.01 -35.03 -6.50
C SER A 25 19.64 -34.39 -6.59
N THR A 26 18.62 -35.04 -6.05
CA THR A 26 17.30 -34.44 -5.86
C THR A 26 17.49 -33.18 -5.02
N VAL A 27 17.42 -32.01 -5.65
CA VAL A 27 17.42 -30.71 -4.96
C VAL A 27 16.23 -30.70 -4.00
N GLN A 28 16.51 -30.69 -2.70
CA GLN A 28 15.47 -30.64 -1.67
C GLN A 28 14.91 -29.22 -1.61
N ARG A 29 13.68 -29.04 -2.11
CA ARG A 29 12.98 -27.75 -2.14
C ARG A 29 12.44 -27.40 -0.75
N ARG A 30 12.61 -26.14 -0.33
CA ARG A 30 11.89 -25.63 0.86
C ARG A 30 10.43 -25.35 0.48
N THR A 31 9.58 -25.32 1.50
CA THR A 31 8.17 -24.98 1.39
C THR A 31 7.81 -24.07 2.55
N ALA A 32 7.13 -22.96 2.27
CA ALA A 32 6.59 -22.06 3.28
C ALA A 32 5.26 -22.55 3.86
N ASN A 33 4.68 -23.65 3.34
CA ASN A 33 3.41 -24.22 3.79
C ASN A 33 2.25 -23.19 3.80
N TYR A 34 2.17 -22.37 2.74
CA TYR A 34 1.15 -21.33 2.63
C TYR A 34 -0.27 -21.89 2.72
N LYS A 35 -1.14 -21.16 3.44
CA LYS A 35 -2.57 -21.47 3.47
C LYS A 35 -3.20 -21.33 2.07
N PRO A 36 -4.12 -22.23 1.69
CA PRO A 36 -4.82 -22.16 0.41
C PRO A 36 -5.66 -20.89 0.31
N ASN A 37 -5.92 -20.44 -0.92
CA ASN A 37 -6.81 -19.31 -1.19
C ASN A 37 -8.21 -19.54 -0.61
N ILE A 38 -8.72 -18.56 0.15
CA ILE A 38 -10.05 -18.63 0.76
C ILE A 38 -11.18 -18.20 -0.19
N TRP A 39 -10.84 -17.42 -1.23
CA TRP A 39 -11.82 -16.84 -2.14
C TRP A 39 -12.15 -17.78 -3.29
N LYS A 40 -13.44 -18.02 -3.52
CA LYS A 40 -13.91 -18.82 -4.66
C LYS A 40 -14.06 -17.92 -5.88
N TYR A 41 -13.17 -18.05 -6.85
CA TYR A 41 -13.19 -17.18 -8.03
C TYR A 41 -14.50 -17.28 -8.82
N ASP A 42 -15.12 -18.46 -8.93
CA ASP A 42 -16.44 -18.59 -9.57
C ASP A 42 -17.53 -17.75 -8.88
N LEU A 43 -17.48 -17.67 -7.53
CA LEU A 43 -18.38 -16.82 -6.77
C LEU A 43 -18.09 -15.33 -7.04
N LEU A 44 -16.81 -14.94 -7.11
CA LEU A 44 -16.41 -13.57 -7.46
C LEU A 44 -16.88 -13.19 -8.88
N GLN A 45 -16.81 -14.12 -9.84
CA GLN A 45 -17.34 -13.92 -11.19
C GLN A 45 -18.86 -13.71 -11.19
N SER A 46 -19.58 -14.34 -10.26
CA SER A 46 -21.04 -14.23 -10.14
C SER A 46 -21.54 -12.97 -9.42
N LEU A 47 -20.65 -12.14 -8.86
CA LEU A 47 -21.04 -10.92 -8.15
C LEU A 47 -21.90 -10.03 -9.06
N THR A 48 -23.04 -9.58 -8.57
CA THR A 48 -23.88 -8.60 -9.28
C THR A 48 -24.04 -7.37 -8.41
N ASN A 49 -24.14 -6.20 -9.06
CA ASN A 49 -24.28 -4.95 -8.34
C ASN A 49 -25.30 -4.04 -9.03
N GLN A 50 -26.46 -3.90 -8.40
CA GLN A 50 -27.56 -3.06 -8.87
C GLN A 50 -27.20 -1.58 -8.95
N PHE A 51 -26.17 -1.12 -8.21
CA PHE A 51 -25.77 0.29 -8.21
C PHE A 51 -25.13 0.75 -9.52
N SER A 52 -24.84 -0.18 -10.44
CA SER A 52 -24.47 0.12 -11.83
C SER A 52 -25.59 0.73 -12.67
N GLU A 53 -26.85 0.63 -12.23
CA GLU A 53 -28.02 1.15 -12.95
C GLU A 53 -28.03 2.69 -13.06
N LYS A 54 -28.55 3.20 -14.19
CA LYS A 54 -28.61 4.64 -14.51
C LYS A 54 -29.31 5.48 -13.44
N LYS A 55 -30.36 4.94 -12.79
CA LYS A 55 -31.14 5.65 -11.76
C LYS A 55 -30.28 6.13 -10.58
N TYR A 56 -29.29 5.34 -10.18
CA TYR A 56 -28.39 5.67 -9.07
C TYR A 56 -27.40 6.76 -9.46
N LYS A 57 -26.86 6.72 -10.69
CA LYS A 57 -26.01 7.79 -11.21
C LYS A 57 -26.77 9.12 -11.30
N THR A 58 -28.02 9.10 -11.76
CA THR A 58 -28.87 10.29 -11.81
C THR A 58 -29.13 10.86 -10.41
N ARG A 59 -29.48 10.01 -9.43
CA ARG A 59 -29.70 10.45 -8.05
C ARG A 59 -28.44 11.05 -7.42
N ALA A 60 -27.28 10.45 -7.66
CA ALA A 60 -26.00 10.97 -7.20
C ALA A 60 -25.75 12.38 -7.77
N GLN A 61 -26.06 12.61 -9.04
CA GLN A 61 -25.91 13.93 -9.66
C GLN A 61 -26.81 14.99 -9.01
N THR A 62 -28.08 14.66 -8.75
CA THR A 62 -28.99 15.58 -8.05
C THR A 62 -28.49 15.90 -6.64
N LEU A 63 -27.99 14.90 -5.91
CA LEU A 63 -27.46 15.10 -4.57
C LEU A 63 -26.15 15.91 -4.56
N LYS A 64 -25.35 15.85 -5.63
CA LYS A 64 -24.17 16.71 -5.78
C LYS A 64 -24.55 18.18 -5.83
N GLU A 65 -25.58 18.54 -6.61
CA GLU A 65 -26.08 19.92 -6.68
C GLU A 65 -26.54 20.42 -5.30
N ASP A 66 -27.24 19.57 -4.54
CA ASP A 66 -27.64 19.87 -3.17
C ASP A 66 -26.46 20.11 -2.22
N VAL A 67 -25.38 19.33 -2.38
CA VAL A 67 -24.15 19.48 -1.56
C VAL A 67 -23.34 20.70 -1.98
N THR A 68 -23.29 21.04 -3.27
CA THR A 68 -22.67 22.29 -3.74
C THR A 68 -23.34 23.52 -3.09
N CYS A 69 -24.67 23.51 -2.91
CA CYS A 69 -25.36 24.59 -2.17
C CYS A 69 -24.88 24.75 -0.72
N MET A 70 -24.40 23.68 -0.07
CA MET A 70 -23.92 23.73 1.32
C MET A 70 -22.65 24.59 1.47
N PHE A 71 -21.81 24.68 0.44
CA PHE A 71 -20.66 25.58 0.43
C PHE A 71 -21.06 27.06 0.48
N VAL A 72 -22.22 27.40 -0.12
CA VAL A 72 -22.79 28.75 -0.11
C VAL A 72 -23.47 29.04 1.23
N GLU A 73 -24.15 28.05 1.80
CA GLU A 73 -24.86 28.17 3.09
C GLU A 73 -23.91 28.26 4.30
N ALA A 74 -22.69 27.72 4.20
CA ALA A 74 -21.68 27.81 5.24
C ALA A 74 -21.23 29.26 5.45
N SER A 75 -21.62 29.83 6.61
CA SER A 75 -21.51 31.26 6.90
C SER A 75 -20.11 31.73 7.31
N ASP A 76 -19.29 30.85 7.87
CA ASP A 76 -17.95 31.17 8.37
C ASP A 76 -16.88 30.17 7.88
N SER A 77 -15.60 30.54 8.03
CA SER A 77 -14.47 29.75 7.53
C SER A 77 -14.33 28.39 8.23
N LEU A 78 -14.66 28.28 9.52
CA LEU A 78 -14.57 27.00 10.23
C LEU A 78 -15.64 26.03 9.71
N SER A 79 -16.88 26.50 9.53
CA SER A 79 -17.95 25.69 8.94
C SER A 79 -17.59 25.15 7.54
N LYS A 80 -16.92 25.96 6.72
CA LYS A 80 -16.41 25.53 5.40
C LYS A 80 -15.31 24.48 5.51
N LEU A 81 -14.36 24.65 6.42
CA LEU A 81 -13.29 23.67 6.67
C LEU A 81 -13.87 22.34 7.20
N GLU A 82 -14.86 22.38 8.10
CA GLU A 82 -15.53 21.17 8.61
C GLU A 82 -16.32 20.46 7.50
N LEU A 83 -16.91 21.19 6.55
CA LEU A 83 -17.54 20.60 5.36
C LEU A 83 -16.50 19.91 4.46
N ILE A 84 -15.37 20.55 4.16
CA ILE A 84 -14.29 19.96 3.36
C ILE A 84 -13.76 18.68 4.03
N ASP A 85 -13.52 18.72 5.34
CA ASP A 85 -13.05 17.57 6.11
C ASP A 85 -14.06 16.42 6.09
N SER A 86 -15.36 16.73 6.17
CA SER A 86 -16.44 15.76 6.04
C SER A 86 -16.48 15.15 4.63
N LEU A 87 -16.36 15.96 3.57
CA LEU A 87 -16.34 15.48 2.19
C LEU A 87 -15.17 14.51 1.94
N SER A 88 -13.97 14.80 2.43
CA SER A 88 -12.83 13.87 2.36
C SER A 88 -13.11 12.58 3.11
N LYS A 89 -13.48 12.66 4.40
CA LYS A 89 -13.76 11.46 5.21
C LYS A 89 -14.87 10.58 4.63
N LEU A 90 -15.80 11.16 3.86
CA LEU A 90 -16.90 10.47 3.18
C LEU A 90 -16.55 9.99 1.75
N GLY A 91 -15.33 10.24 1.27
CA GLY A 91 -14.86 9.83 -0.06
C GLY A 91 -15.49 10.61 -1.20
N LEU A 92 -15.83 11.88 -0.96
CA LEU A 92 -16.53 12.74 -1.90
C LEU A 92 -15.64 13.85 -2.51
N SER A 93 -14.42 14.07 -2.00
CA SER A 93 -13.56 15.19 -2.42
C SER A 93 -13.37 15.31 -3.93
N ASN A 94 -13.16 14.20 -4.65
CA ASN A 94 -12.95 14.23 -6.11
C ASN A 94 -14.17 14.72 -6.91
N SER A 95 -15.34 14.82 -6.27
CA SER A 95 -16.55 15.37 -6.89
C SER A 95 -16.71 16.88 -6.67
N PHE A 96 -15.87 17.49 -5.83
CA PHE A 96 -15.96 18.88 -5.39
C PHE A 96 -14.59 19.57 -5.40
N GLU A 97 -13.67 19.15 -6.29
CA GLU A 97 -12.30 19.65 -6.30
C GLU A 97 -12.23 21.17 -6.52
N ASP A 98 -13.07 21.69 -7.41
CA ASP A 98 -13.16 23.12 -7.72
C ASP A 98 -13.67 23.92 -6.50
N GLU A 99 -14.78 23.48 -5.87
CA GLU A 99 -15.32 24.15 -4.68
C GLU A 99 -14.35 24.11 -3.50
N ILE A 100 -13.69 22.97 -3.28
CA ILE A 100 -12.68 22.81 -2.23
C ILE A 100 -11.51 23.76 -2.50
N LYS A 101 -11.02 23.80 -3.75
CA LYS A 101 -9.91 24.67 -4.12
C LYS A 101 -10.26 26.15 -3.91
N GLU A 102 -11.44 26.59 -4.34
CA GLU A 102 -11.90 27.98 -4.18
C GLU A 102 -11.92 28.39 -2.70
N VAL A 103 -12.44 27.52 -1.82
CA VAL A 103 -12.47 27.78 -0.38
C VAL A 103 -11.07 27.85 0.21
N LEU A 104 -10.18 26.91 -0.14
CA LEU A 104 -8.82 26.88 0.41
C LEU A 104 -7.96 28.05 -0.11
N ASP A 105 -8.11 28.44 -1.38
CA ASP A 105 -7.48 29.65 -1.93
C ASP A 105 -7.90 30.89 -1.14
N ALA A 106 -9.21 31.04 -0.85
CA ALA A 106 -9.73 32.16 -0.08
C ALA A 106 -9.22 32.17 1.37
N ILE A 107 -9.09 31.00 2.01
CA ILE A 107 -8.57 30.87 3.37
C ILE A 107 -7.06 31.12 3.42
N GLY A 108 -6.32 30.70 2.38
CA GLY A 108 -4.86 30.89 2.28
C GLY A 108 -4.42 32.36 2.24
N LEU A 109 -5.35 33.30 2.02
CA LEU A 109 -5.09 34.74 2.16
C LEU A 109 -4.86 35.11 3.64
N LYS A 110 -3.72 35.77 3.92
CA LYS A 110 -3.20 36.02 5.29
C LYS A 110 -4.21 36.54 6.30
N ASP A 111 -5.14 37.41 5.89
CA ASP A 111 -6.11 38.04 6.80
C ASP A 111 -7.13 37.03 7.36
N ASN A 112 -7.46 35.96 6.62
CA ASN A 112 -8.42 34.94 7.06
C ASN A 112 -7.79 33.95 8.03
N VAL A 113 -6.49 33.64 7.88
CA VAL A 113 -5.75 32.75 8.79
C VAL A 113 -5.64 33.36 10.19
N LEU A 114 -5.45 34.68 10.28
CA LEU A 114 -5.37 35.41 11.55
C LEU A 114 -6.67 35.31 12.37
N SER A 115 -7.82 35.16 11.72
CA SER A 115 -9.12 35.03 12.43
C SER A 115 -9.27 33.70 13.18
N LEU A 116 -8.54 32.65 12.77
CA LEU A 116 -8.61 31.31 13.36
C LEU A 116 -7.57 31.07 14.48
N GLN A 117 -6.55 31.93 14.57
CA GLN A 117 -5.34 31.74 15.38
C GLN A 117 -5.57 31.60 16.90
N TYR A 118 -6.78 31.90 17.39
CA TYR A 118 -7.14 31.80 18.81
C TYR A 118 -7.85 30.50 19.19
N ASP A 119 -8.26 29.69 18.21
CA ASP A 119 -8.88 28.38 18.44
C ASP A 119 -7.95 27.27 17.94
N LEU A 120 -7.55 26.39 18.86
CA LEU A 120 -6.59 25.31 18.57
C LEU A 120 -7.16 24.32 17.55
N TYR A 121 -8.45 24.00 17.66
CA TYR A 121 -9.10 23.07 16.75
C TYR A 121 -9.16 23.65 15.34
N ALA A 122 -9.67 24.88 15.20
CA ALA A 122 -9.82 25.54 13.92
C ALA A 122 -8.47 25.79 13.24
N THR A 123 -7.44 26.21 13.99
CA THR A 123 -6.08 26.38 13.47
C THR A 123 -5.50 25.05 12.98
N SER A 124 -5.64 23.98 13.78
CA SER A 124 -5.13 22.65 13.43
C SER A 124 -5.83 22.07 12.21
N LEU A 125 -7.16 22.21 12.12
CA LEU A 125 -7.96 21.77 10.99
C LEU A 125 -7.57 22.52 9.71
N CYS A 126 -7.48 23.85 9.78
CA CYS A 126 -7.06 24.70 8.68
C CYS A 126 -5.67 24.30 8.17
N PHE A 127 -4.69 24.19 9.08
CA PHE A 127 -3.34 23.77 8.75
C PHE A 127 -3.30 22.39 8.08
N ARG A 128 -4.01 21.41 8.66
CA ARG A 128 -4.06 20.04 8.13
C ARG A 128 -4.64 20.03 6.72
N LEU A 129 -5.78 20.69 6.49
CA LEU A 129 -6.44 20.71 5.19
C LEU A 129 -5.58 21.44 4.15
N LEU A 130 -5.03 22.61 4.48
CA LEU A 130 -4.12 23.32 3.57
C LEU A 130 -2.97 22.42 3.11
N ARG A 131 -2.26 21.76 4.03
CA ARG A 131 -1.17 20.86 3.66
C ARG A 131 -1.62 19.60 2.94
N HIS A 132 -2.76 19.04 3.31
CA HIS A 132 -3.32 17.85 2.65
C HIS A 132 -3.61 18.13 1.17
N TYR A 133 -4.07 19.34 0.84
CA TYR A 133 -4.32 19.81 -0.53
C TYR A 133 -3.11 20.51 -1.18
N GLY A 134 -1.90 20.38 -0.60
CA GLY A 134 -0.65 20.84 -1.22
C GLY A 134 -0.30 22.31 -1.03
N TYR A 135 -0.98 23.04 -0.13
CA TYR A 135 -0.62 24.42 0.22
C TYR A 135 0.51 24.45 1.26
N ASP A 136 1.46 25.38 1.11
CA ASP A 136 2.56 25.59 2.07
C ASP A 136 2.09 26.40 3.29
N ALA A 137 1.32 25.76 4.16
CA ALA A 137 0.95 26.34 5.46
C ALA A 137 2.15 26.30 6.42
N SER A 138 2.59 27.46 6.91
CA SER A 138 3.71 27.56 7.85
C SER A 138 3.36 27.02 9.23
N GLN A 139 4.32 26.36 9.89
CA GLN A 139 4.20 25.98 11.30
C GLN A 139 3.98 27.19 12.23
N ASP A 140 4.26 28.40 11.75
CA ASP A 140 4.08 29.66 12.49
C ASP A 140 2.62 29.92 12.88
N MET A 141 1.67 29.27 12.20
CA MET A 141 0.26 29.25 12.60
C MET A 141 0.07 28.83 14.06
N PHE A 142 0.98 28.01 14.60
CA PHE A 142 0.90 27.50 15.96
C PHE A 142 1.62 28.34 17.01
N LEU A 143 2.37 29.39 16.63
CA LEU A 143 3.16 30.19 17.59
C LEU A 143 2.29 30.86 18.67
N GLY A 144 1.02 31.15 18.37
CA GLY A 144 0.07 31.68 19.35
C GLY A 144 -0.27 30.71 20.50
N PHE A 145 0.00 29.41 20.31
CA PHE A 145 -0.21 28.36 21.32
C PHE A 145 1.08 27.95 22.04
N VAL A 146 2.21 28.58 21.71
CA VAL A 146 3.53 28.24 22.23
C VAL A 146 4.03 29.32 23.17
N GLU A 147 4.57 28.92 24.32
CA GLU A 147 5.22 29.84 25.24
C GLU A 147 6.59 30.26 24.68
N ALA A 148 6.76 31.55 24.40
CA ALA A 148 7.97 32.07 23.74
C ALA A 148 9.28 31.82 24.51
N SER A 149 9.23 31.69 25.84
CA SER A 149 10.42 31.45 26.68
C SER A 149 10.88 30.00 26.68
N THR A 150 9.96 29.04 26.57
CA THR A 150 10.25 27.60 26.69
C THR A 150 10.13 26.87 25.36
N GLY A 151 9.44 27.44 24.38
CA GLY A 151 9.11 26.79 23.12
C GLY A 151 8.07 25.68 23.26
N LYS A 152 7.43 25.53 24.44
CA LYS A 152 6.44 24.49 24.72
C LYS A 152 5.02 24.96 24.49
N PHE A 153 4.13 24.03 24.15
CA PHE A 153 2.71 24.34 24.04
C PHE A 153 2.09 24.71 25.40
N LEU A 154 1.27 25.75 25.39
CA LEU A 154 0.57 26.25 26.57
C LEU A 154 -0.50 25.25 27.01
N LYS A 155 -0.39 24.72 28.24
CA LYS A 155 -1.47 23.96 28.89
C LYS A 155 -2.57 24.93 29.33
N SER A 156 -3.63 25.09 28.53
CA SER A 156 -4.77 25.95 28.86
C SER A 156 -6.01 25.14 29.27
N SER A 157 -6.88 25.71 30.10
CA SER A 157 -8.14 25.09 30.53
C SER A 157 -9.17 24.93 29.39
N ASN A 158 -8.95 25.58 28.24
CA ASN A 158 -9.86 25.56 27.09
C ASN A 158 -9.50 24.48 26.06
N ILE A 159 -8.41 23.74 26.27
CA ILE A 159 -8.00 22.64 25.38
C ILE A 159 -8.91 21.44 25.63
N ASN A 160 -9.67 21.08 24.60
CA ASN A 160 -10.53 19.90 24.61
C ASN A 160 -9.93 18.75 23.78
N VAL A 161 -10.46 17.55 23.94
CA VAL A 161 -9.97 16.35 23.24
C VAL A 161 -10.13 16.46 21.73
N LYS A 162 -11.18 17.14 21.22
CA LYS A 162 -11.37 17.39 19.78
C LYS A 162 -10.20 18.18 19.19
N GLY A 163 -9.80 19.27 19.84
CA GLY A 163 -8.68 20.12 19.43
C GLY A 163 -7.33 19.41 19.55
N LEU A 164 -7.13 18.59 20.58
CA LEU A 164 -5.88 17.80 20.73
C LEU A 164 -5.75 16.70 19.67
N LEU A 165 -6.84 16.01 19.34
CA LEU A 165 -6.84 15.03 18.26
C LEU A 165 -6.52 15.71 16.93
N GLU A 166 -7.14 16.86 16.66
CA GLU A 166 -6.88 17.61 15.44
C GLU A 166 -5.44 18.14 15.36
N LEU A 167 -4.89 18.63 16.48
CA LEU A 167 -3.47 19.02 16.57
C LEU A 167 -2.53 17.84 16.33
N PHE A 168 -2.86 16.67 16.89
CA PHE A 168 -2.10 15.44 16.64
C PHE A 168 -2.09 15.10 15.14
N GLU A 169 -3.25 15.09 14.50
CA GLU A 169 -3.35 14.81 13.06
C GLU A 169 -2.58 15.84 12.22
N ALA A 170 -2.74 17.13 12.52
CA ALA A 170 -2.01 18.23 11.88
C ALA A 170 -0.49 18.09 12.03
N SER A 171 0.00 17.75 13.23
CA SER A 171 1.43 17.59 13.51
C SER A 171 2.10 16.51 12.66
N THR A 172 1.33 15.55 12.16
CA THR A 172 1.86 14.43 11.36
C THR A 172 2.20 14.81 9.92
N LEU A 173 1.78 16.00 9.49
CA LEU A 173 2.11 16.62 8.20
C LEU A 173 3.40 17.46 8.24
N GLY A 174 4.14 17.42 9.34
CA GLY A 174 5.42 18.13 9.45
C GLY A 174 6.49 17.61 8.48
N ARG A 175 7.35 18.52 8.02
CA ARG A 175 8.59 18.24 7.26
C ARG A 175 9.83 18.41 8.14
N GLU A 176 10.99 18.02 7.62
CA GLU A 176 12.26 18.18 8.33
C GLU A 176 12.54 19.67 8.66
N GLY A 177 13.02 19.95 9.87
CA GLY A 177 13.24 21.31 10.38
C GLY A 177 12.04 21.96 11.10
N GLU A 178 10.86 21.34 11.08
CA GLU A 178 9.65 21.92 11.71
C GLU A 178 9.50 21.51 13.19
N ASN A 179 10.30 22.16 14.03
CA ASN A 179 10.36 21.89 15.46
C ASN A 179 9.04 22.18 16.19
N VAL A 180 8.25 23.16 15.75
CA VAL A 180 6.96 23.48 16.38
C VAL A 180 5.98 22.32 16.20
N LEU A 181 5.98 21.68 15.03
CA LEU A 181 5.12 20.51 14.78
C LEU A 181 5.61 19.26 15.53
N ASN A 182 6.93 19.12 15.73
CA ASN A 182 7.46 18.07 16.57
C ASN A 182 7.00 18.22 18.02
N GLU A 183 7.06 19.44 18.57
CA GLU A 183 6.53 19.73 19.89
C GLU A 183 5.00 19.55 19.94
N ALA A 184 4.26 20.00 18.92
CA ALA A 184 2.81 19.80 18.82
C ALA A 184 2.41 18.33 18.89
N ARG A 185 3.18 17.46 18.22
CA ARG A 185 3.01 16.01 18.27
C ARG A 185 3.25 15.45 19.67
N LEU A 186 4.36 15.84 20.32
CA LEU A 186 4.69 15.36 21.67
C LEU A 186 3.65 15.82 22.69
N PHE A 187 3.30 17.10 22.65
CA PHE A 187 2.29 17.72 23.50
C PHE A 187 0.91 17.05 23.36
N SER A 188 0.48 16.81 22.11
CA SER A 188 -0.80 16.15 21.86
C SER A 188 -0.80 14.69 22.34
N ILE A 189 0.28 13.94 22.13
CA ILE A 189 0.43 12.56 22.65
C ILE A 189 0.36 12.53 24.18
N GLU A 190 1.12 13.40 24.87
CA GLU A 190 1.13 13.48 26.34
C GLU A 190 -0.27 13.83 26.86
N SER A 191 -0.86 14.91 26.33
CA SER A 191 -2.16 15.39 26.78
C SER A 191 -3.28 14.39 26.50
N LEU A 192 -3.30 13.76 25.32
CA LEU A 192 -4.29 12.74 24.96
C LEU A 192 -4.17 11.50 25.83
N SER A 193 -2.96 11.10 26.21
CA SER A 193 -2.73 9.98 27.11
C SER A 193 -3.29 10.26 28.50
N ASP A 194 -3.08 11.48 29.03
CA ASP A 194 -3.64 11.93 30.30
C ASP A 194 -5.18 11.97 30.27
N PHE A 195 -5.77 12.46 29.16
CA PHE A 195 -7.22 12.43 28.98
C PHE A 195 -7.73 10.99 28.92
N GLY A 196 -7.11 10.12 28.12
CA GLY A 196 -7.51 8.72 27.94
C GLY A 196 -7.52 7.94 29.26
N ALA A 197 -6.54 8.18 30.14
CA ALA A 197 -6.49 7.56 31.46
C ALA A 197 -7.64 7.98 32.38
N ASN A 198 -8.22 9.17 32.16
CA ASN A 198 -9.27 9.77 32.98
C ASN A 198 -10.66 9.79 32.30
N SER A 199 -10.80 9.16 31.13
CA SER A 199 -12.01 9.21 30.30
C SER A 199 -12.81 7.90 30.31
N ASP A 200 -14.02 7.94 29.75
CA ASP A 200 -14.75 6.71 29.46
C ASP A 200 -14.02 5.83 28.43
N TYR A 201 -14.38 4.55 28.43
CA TYR A 201 -13.77 3.54 27.56
C TYR A 201 -13.87 3.87 26.05
N LYS A 202 -14.95 4.54 25.62
CA LYS A 202 -15.18 4.84 24.21
C LYS A 202 -14.22 5.92 23.72
N LEU A 203 -14.05 6.99 24.51
CA LEU A 203 -13.12 8.07 24.20
C LEU A 203 -11.66 7.59 24.28
N ALA A 204 -11.30 6.80 25.31
CA ALA A 204 -9.97 6.20 25.42
C ALA A 204 -9.64 5.33 24.19
N LYS A 205 -10.60 4.52 23.72
CA LYS A 205 -10.42 3.71 22.51
C LYS A 205 -10.25 4.57 21.26
N GLN A 206 -10.98 5.67 21.12
CA GLN A 206 -10.82 6.60 19.98
C GLN A 206 -9.43 7.25 19.97
N VAL A 207 -8.96 7.69 21.13
CA VAL A 207 -7.62 8.28 21.31
C VAL A 207 -6.54 7.27 20.92
N LEU A 208 -6.61 6.04 21.45
CA LEU A 208 -5.65 4.98 21.11
C LEU A 208 -5.65 4.65 19.61
N GLN A 209 -6.82 4.62 18.97
CA GLN A 209 -6.93 4.40 17.53
C GLN A 209 -6.34 5.54 16.69
N ALA A 210 -6.53 6.80 17.10
CA ALA A 210 -5.91 7.94 16.42
C ALA A 210 -4.38 7.86 16.52
N MET A 211 -3.87 7.59 17.71
CA MET A 211 -2.44 7.52 17.99
C MET A 211 -1.73 6.33 17.34
N SER A 212 -2.43 5.21 17.12
CA SER A 212 -1.83 4.02 16.50
C SER A 212 -1.44 4.24 15.04
N LEU A 213 -2.28 4.97 14.27
CA LEU A 213 -1.99 5.31 12.88
C LEU A 213 -2.71 6.63 12.53
N PRO A 214 -2.00 7.75 12.33
CA PRO A 214 -2.59 9.03 11.96
C PRO A 214 -3.33 8.98 10.61
N LEU A 215 -4.34 9.84 10.41
CA LEU A 215 -5.14 9.95 9.18
C LEU A 215 -4.27 10.08 7.92
N GLN A 216 -3.23 10.91 7.97
CA GLN A 216 -2.31 11.12 6.83
C GLN A 216 -1.62 9.84 6.35
N ARG A 217 -1.52 8.82 7.21
CA ARG A 217 -0.87 7.52 6.91
C ARG A 217 -1.88 6.41 6.61
N ARG A 218 -3.19 6.69 6.66
CA ARG A 218 -4.25 5.71 6.38
C ARG A 218 -4.65 5.74 4.91
N VAL A 219 -5.09 4.59 4.41
CA VAL A 219 -5.83 4.53 3.14
C VAL A 219 -7.24 5.09 3.38
N GLU A 220 -7.55 6.20 2.71
CA GLU A 220 -8.83 6.92 2.85
C GLU A 220 -10.02 6.00 2.53
N TRP A 221 -9.95 5.31 1.38
CA TRP A 221 -11.02 4.44 0.88
C TRP A 221 -11.52 3.42 1.91
N TYR A 222 -10.60 2.73 2.60
CA TYR A 222 -10.95 1.69 3.58
C TYR A 222 -11.64 2.22 4.83
N ASN A 223 -11.59 3.53 5.07
CA ASN A 223 -12.19 4.17 6.23
C ASN A 223 -13.54 4.83 5.92
N ILE A 224 -13.94 4.98 4.65
CA ILE A 224 -15.16 5.69 4.26
C ILE A 224 -16.40 5.12 4.95
N LYS A 225 -16.60 3.78 4.95
CA LYS A 225 -17.73 3.17 5.64
C LYS A 225 -17.77 3.47 7.13
N LYS A 226 -16.60 3.48 7.79
CA LYS A 226 -16.49 3.83 9.21
C LYS A 226 -16.91 5.29 9.43
N HIS A 227 -16.50 6.19 8.55
CA HIS A 227 -16.88 7.60 8.60
C HIS A 227 -18.37 7.82 8.32
N ILE A 228 -18.95 7.18 7.29
CA ILE A 228 -20.40 7.21 7.01
C ILE A 228 -21.18 6.77 8.25
N ASN A 229 -20.82 5.62 8.82
CA ASN A 229 -21.49 5.09 10.02
C ASN A 229 -21.33 6.00 11.25
N ALA A 230 -20.24 6.77 11.34
CA ALA A 230 -20.05 7.75 12.41
C ALA A 230 -20.95 8.98 12.21
N HIS A 231 -21.03 9.51 10.98
CA HIS A 231 -21.91 10.62 10.62
C HIS A 231 -23.40 10.26 10.82
N GLU A 232 -23.81 9.03 10.51
CA GLU A 232 -25.20 8.58 10.73
C GLU A 232 -25.61 8.53 12.20
N LYS A 233 -24.64 8.29 13.11
CA LYS A 233 -24.87 8.23 14.55
C LYS A 233 -24.82 9.60 15.23
N ASP A 234 -24.28 10.61 14.55
CA ASP A 234 -24.23 11.96 15.07
C ASP A 234 -25.56 12.67 14.78
N HIS A 235 -26.47 12.63 15.76
CA HIS A 235 -27.80 13.22 15.69
C HIS A 235 -27.81 14.75 15.74
N THR A 236 -26.65 15.41 15.91
CA THR A 236 -26.57 16.85 16.14
C THR A 236 -26.30 17.68 14.87
N SER A 237 -25.85 17.04 13.79
CA SER A 237 -25.45 17.70 12.53
C SER A 237 -25.80 16.92 11.25
N THR A 238 -26.72 15.95 11.32
CA THR A 238 -26.97 15.00 10.22
C THR A 238 -27.51 15.70 8.96
N ASN A 239 -26.63 15.99 8.02
CA ASN A 239 -27.03 16.37 6.67
C ASN A 239 -27.40 15.10 5.89
N THR A 240 -28.69 14.74 5.91
CA THR A 240 -29.20 13.50 5.31
C THR A 240 -28.82 13.38 3.83
N LYS A 241 -28.77 14.50 3.10
CA LYS A 241 -28.40 14.52 1.67
C LYS A 241 -26.92 14.18 1.45
N LEU A 242 -26.03 14.73 2.28
CA LEU A 242 -24.60 14.43 2.25
C LEU A 242 -24.33 12.95 2.52
N ILE A 243 -25.00 12.38 3.54
CA ILE A 243 -24.86 10.95 3.87
C ILE A 243 -25.41 10.06 2.75
N GLU A 244 -26.57 10.41 2.19
CA GLU A 244 -27.14 9.69 1.05
C GLU A 244 -26.17 9.69 -0.14
N LEU A 245 -25.57 10.85 -0.46
CA LEU A 245 -24.57 10.98 -1.50
C LEU A 245 -23.35 10.10 -1.21
N ALA A 246 -22.83 10.13 0.02
CA ALA A 246 -21.67 9.33 0.43
C ALA A 246 -21.91 7.83 0.26
N LYS A 247 -23.07 7.32 0.71
CA LYS A 247 -23.47 5.92 0.54
C LYS A 247 -23.57 5.53 -0.92
N LEU A 248 -24.21 6.38 -1.72
CA LEU A 248 -24.44 6.14 -3.13
C LEU A 248 -23.11 6.15 -3.91
N ASN A 249 -22.24 7.11 -3.63
CA ASN A 249 -20.90 7.19 -4.19
C ASN A 249 -20.08 5.95 -3.83
N PHE A 250 -20.05 5.55 -2.55
CA PHE A 250 -19.36 4.35 -2.13
C PHE A 250 -19.82 3.11 -2.91
N ASN A 251 -21.14 2.91 -3.04
CA ASN A 251 -21.69 1.77 -3.76
C ASN A 251 -21.39 1.81 -5.27
N LEU A 252 -21.37 3.00 -5.88
CA LEU A 252 -20.99 3.18 -7.28
C LEU A 252 -19.51 2.81 -7.51
N VAL A 253 -18.61 3.28 -6.65
CA VAL A 253 -17.18 2.95 -6.72
C VAL A 253 -16.95 1.46 -6.45
N GLN A 254 -17.63 0.88 -5.45
CA GLN A 254 -17.59 -0.55 -5.18
C GLN A 254 -18.03 -1.39 -6.40
N ALA A 255 -19.06 -0.95 -7.14
CA ALA A 255 -19.48 -1.63 -8.37
C ALA A 255 -18.36 -1.63 -9.42
N SER A 256 -17.64 -0.52 -9.59
CA SER A 256 -16.47 -0.46 -10.46
C SER A 256 -15.34 -1.39 -9.98
N HIS A 257 -15.05 -1.42 -8.67
CA HIS A 257 -14.05 -2.33 -8.11
C HIS A 257 -14.39 -3.80 -8.33
N GLN A 258 -15.65 -4.18 -8.24
CA GLN A 258 -16.08 -5.55 -8.49
C GLN A 258 -15.82 -5.97 -9.95
N GLU A 259 -16.03 -5.08 -10.92
CA GLU A 259 -15.71 -5.37 -12.32
C GLU A 259 -14.20 -5.51 -12.55
N ASP A 260 -13.39 -4.63 -11.96
CA ASP A 260 -11.93 -4.74 -12.03
C ASP A 260 -11.44 -6.03 -11.36
N LEU A 261 -11.98 -6.38 -10.18
CA LEU A 261 -11.65 -7.60 -9.44
C LEU A 261 -12.00 -8.86 -10.24
N LYS A 262 -13.16 -8.86 -10.92
CA LYS A 262 -13.54 -9.96 -11.82
C LYS A 262 -12.56 -10.11 -12.96
N GLU A 263 -12.13 -9.00 -13.57
CA GLU A 263 -11.19 -9.03 -14.68
C GLU A 263 -9.82 -9.59 -14.27
N VAL A 264 -9.24 -9.09 -13.18
CA VAL A 264 -7.95 -9.61 -12.70
C VAL A 264 -8.06 -11.06 -12.21
N SER A 265 -9.21 -11.44 -11.65
CA SER A 265 -9.47 -12.84 -11.29
C SER A 265 -9.57 -13.74 -12.54
N ARG A 266 -10.19 -13.26 -13.64
CA ARG A 266 -10.22 -13.99 -14.93
C ARG A 266 -8.82 -14.14 -15.51
N TRP A 267 -8.02 -13.08 -15.47
CA TRP A 267 -6.60 -13.16 -15.86
C TRP A 267 -5.87 -14.23 -15.05
N TRP A 268 -5.98 -14.21 -13.72
CA TRP A 268 -5.33 -15.20 -12.86
C TRP A 268 -5.80 -16.63 -13.13
N MET A 269 -7.09 -16.84 -13.36
CA MET A 269 -7.63 -18.17 -13.70
C MET A 269 -7.22 -18.64 -15.09
N GLY A 270 -7.01 -17.72 -16.04
CA GLY A 270 -6.67 -18.02 -17.42
C GLY A 270 -5.19 -18.25 -17.69
N LEU A 271 -4.32 -18.14 -16.68
CA LEU A 271 -2.89 -18.37 -16.84
C LEU A 271 -2.60 -19.82 -17.27
N LEU A 272 -1.77 -19.97 -18.31
CA LEU A 272 -1.31 -21.26 -18.80
C LEU A 272 -0.42 -21.95 -17.76
N ASN A 273 -0.67 -23.23 -17.51
CA ASN A 273 0.10 -24.06 -16.57
C ASN A 273 0.20 -23.49 -15.15
N LYS A 274 -0.81 -22.74 -14.69
CA LYS A 274 -0.83 -22.10 -13.37
C LYS A 274 -0.57 -23.07 -12.22
N GLU A 275 -0.96 -24.33 -12.35
CA GLU A 275 -0.71 -25.38 -11.35
C GLU A 275 0.78 -25.64 -11.07
N LYS A 276 1.66 -25.23 -11.99
CA LYS A 276 3.13 -25.26 -11.82
C LYS A 276 3.64 -24.17 -10.88
N LEU A 277 2.84 -23.15 -10.59
CA LEU A 277 3.12 -22.09 -9.61
C LEU A 277 2.64 -22.45 -8.20
N SER A 278 2.40 -23.73 -7.91
CA SER A 278 1.89 -24.22 -6.62
C SER A 278 2.84 -24.00 -5.44
N PHE A 279 4.09 -23.60 -5.69
CA PHE A 279 5.01 -23.17 -4.64
C PHE A 279 4.67 -21.79 -4.06
N SER A 280 3.96 -20.95 -4.82
CA SER A 280 3.63 -19.58 -4.43
C SER A 280 2.23 -19.45 -3.83
N ARG A 281 2.07 -18.47 -2.94
CA ARG A 281 0.78 -18.09 -2.33
C ARG A 281 -0.23 -17.57 -3.37
N ASP A 282 -1.42 -18.15 -3.41
CA ASP A 282 -2.54 -17.62 -4.20
C ASP A 282 -3.27 -16.50 -3.43
N ARG A 283 -2.97 -15.24 -3.78
CA ARG A 283 -3.42 -14.01 -3.11
C ARG A 283 -3.92 -12.94 -4.08
N MET A 284 -4.68 -13.34 -5.10
CA MET A 284 -5.14 -12.41 -6.14
C MET A 284 -6.09 -11.34 -5.58
N VAL A 285 -6.95 -11.70 -4.63
CA VAL A 285 -7.92 -10.77 -4.02
C VAL A 285 -7.22 -9.78 -3.09
N GLU A 286 -6.22 -10.23 -2.33
CA GLU A 286 -5.37 -9.37 -1.49
C GLU A 286 -4.47 -8.47 -2.35
N SER A 287 -3.98 -8.97 -3.48
CA SER A 287 -3.25 -8.15 -4.46
C SER A 287 -4.14 -7.05 -5.04
N PHE A 288 -5.41 -7.37 -5.32
CA PHE A 288 -6.41 -6.37 -5.74
C PHE A 288 -6.76 -5.41 -4.61
N LEU A 289 -6.88 -5.90 -3.37
CA LEU A 289 -7.09 -5.04 -2.20
C LEU A 289 -5.99 -3.99 -2.15
N TYR A 290 -4.72 -4.40 -2.19
CA TYR A 290 -3.57 -3.48 -2.19
C TYR A 290 -3.65 -2.46 -3.33
N ALA A 291 -3.93 -2.92 -4.57
CA ALA A 291 -4.07 -2.03 -5.72
C ALA A 291 -5.20 -1.00 -5.56
N ALA A 292 -6.35 -1.40 -4.99
CA ALA A 292 -7.46 -0.49 -4.69
C ALA A 292 -7.14 0.48 -3.55
N GLY A 293 -6.22 0.12 -2.65
CA GLY A 293 -5.70 1.04 -1.62
C GLY A 293 -4.79 2.12 -2.21
N ILE A 294 -4.07 1.79 -3.29
CA ILE A 294 -3.27 2.77 -4.04
C ILE A 294 -4.20 3.73 -4.80
N ALA A 295 -5.10 3.20 -5.64
CA ALA A 295 -5.92 4.00 -6.56
C ALA A 295 -7.39 3.58 -6.51
N SER A 296 -8.15 4.11 -5.56
CA SER A 296 -9.55 3.70 -5.34
C SER A 296 -10.54 4.30 -6.35
N GLU A 297 -10.19 5.40 -7.00
CA GLU A 297 -11.13 6.17 -7.79
C GLU A 297 -11.46 5.50 -9.13
N PRO A 298 -12.74 5.43 -9.57
CA PRO A 298 -13.15 4.66 -10.74
C PRO A 298 -12.34 4.90 -12.02
N GLN A 299 -11.90 6.14 -12.28
CA GLN A 299 -11.11 6.50 -13.46
C GLN A 299 -9.75 5.79 -13.55
N HIS A 300 -9.21 5.30 -12.44
CA HIS A 300 -7.94 4.58 -12.39
C HIS A 300 -8.10 3.05 -12.50
N GLY A 301 -9.18 2.56 -13.12
CA GLY A 301 -9.44 1.12 -13.30
C GLY A 301 -8.29 0.37 -13.97
N SER A 302 -7.74 0.88 -15.07
CA SER A 302 -6.59 0.24 -15.73
C SER A 302 -5.38 0.15 -14.81
N LEU A 303 -5.04 1.24 -14.11
CA LEU A 303 -3.94 1.26 -13.14
C LEU A 303 -4.15 0.23 -12.02
N ARG A 304 -5.35 0.16 -11.43
CA ARG A 304 -5.68 -0.87 -10.42
C ARG A 304 -5.43 -2.27 -10.95
N LYS A 305 -5.85 -2.55 -12.18
CA LYS A 305 -5.68 -3.87 -12.79
C LYS A 305 -4.22 -4.19 -13.06
N TRP A 306 -3.44 -3.24 -13.58
CA TRP A 306 -1.99 -3.38 -13.76
C TRP A 306 -1.26 -3.64 -12.45
N LEU A 307 -1.53 -2.82 -11.43
CA LEU A 307 -0.99 -3.00 -10.08
C LEU A 307 -1.35 -4.39 -9.51
N SER A 308 -2.60 -4.83 -9.65
CA SER A 308 -3.03 -6.14 -9.15
C SER A 308 -2.26 -7.29 -9.79
N LYS A 309 -2.07 -7.26 -11.12
CA LYS A 309 -1.30 -8.26 -11.85
C LYS A 309 0.17 -8.25 -11.42
N VAL A 310 0.77 -7.05 -11.28
CA VAL A 310 2.17 -6.88 -10.89
C VAL A 310 2.42 -7.28 -9.45
N ILE A 311 1.57 -6.90 -8.50
CA ILE A 311 1.66 -7.35 -7.10
C ILE A 311 1.56 -8.87 -7.02
N LYS A 312 0.66 -9.47 -7.80
CA LYS A 312 0.56 -10.92 -7.87
C LYS A 312 1.84 -11.58 -8.40
N LEU A 313 2.49 -10.99 -9.40
CA LEU A 313 3.79 -11.45 -9.93
C LEU A 313 4.94 -11.24 -8.96
N ILE A 314 4.98 -10.10 -8.25
CA ILE A 314 5.92 -9.82 -7.17
C ILE A 314 5.88 -10.96 -6.15
N LEU A 315 4.68 -11.34 -5.67
CA LEU A 315 4.55 -12.43 -4.70
C LEU A 315 5.03 -13.79 -5.24
N ILE A 316 4.79 -14.09 -6.53
CA ILE A 316 5.26 -15.34 -7.15
C ILE A 316 6.78 -15.36 -7.24
N ILE A 317 7.38 -14.24 -7.64
CA ILE A 317 8.82 -14.11 -7.81
C ILE A 317 9.49 -14.13 -6.43
N ASP A 318 8.99 -13.37 -5.46
CA ASP A 318 9.43 -13.38 -4.07
C ASP A 318 9.48 -14.81 -3.50
N ASP A 319 8.37 -15.56 -3.59
CA ASP A 319 8.28 -16.97 -3.16
C ASP A 319 9.25 -17.90 -3.93
N ALA A 320 9.64 -17.52 -5.15
CA ALA A 320 10.65 -18.25 -5.92
C ALA A 320 12.06 -18.04 -5.36
N TYR A 321 12.40 -16.83 -4.89
CA TYR A 321 13.73 -16.51 -4.36
C TYR A 321 13.92 -16.93 -2.90
N ASP A 322 12.93 -16.68 -2.04
CA ASP A 322 13.06 -16.88 -0.58
C ASP A 322 12.77 -18.32 -0.14
N VAL A 323 11.98 -19.07 -0.93
CA VAL A 323 11.50 -20.42 -0.57
C VAL A 323 11.86 -21.46 -1.63
N TYR A 324 11.41 -21.33 -2.88
CA TYR A 324 11.40 -22.46 -3.83
C TYR A 324 12.73 -22.72 -4.53
N GLY A 325 13.35 -21.70 -5.12
CA GLY A 325 14.54 -21.77 -5.96
C GLY A 325 15.82 -22.10 -5.20
N SER A 326 16.77 -22.78 -5.86
CA SER A 326 18.16 -22.78 -5.38
C SER A 326 18.84 -21.47 -5.78
N LEU A 327 19.97 -21.15 -5.13
CA LEU A 327 20.72 -19.93 -5.46
C LEU A 327 21.14 -19.90 -6.93
N GLU A 328 21.67 -21.01 -7.46
CA GLU A 328 22.11 -21.12 -8.86
C GLU A 328 20.96 -20.95 -9.85
N GLU A 329 19.78 -21.49 -9.53
CA GLU A 329 18.59 -21.33 -10.36
C GLU A 329 18.07 -19.90 -10.36
N MET A 330 18.15 -19.21 -9.22
CA MET A 330 17.76 -17.80 -9.11
C MET A 330 18.78 -16.87 -9.76
N GLU A 331 20.07 -17.21 -9.77
CA GLU A 331 21.07 -16.52 -10.62
C GLU A 331 20.70 -16.63 -12.10
N CYS A 332 20.36 -17.82 -12.59
CA CYS A 332 19.89 -18.02 -13.96
C CYS A 332 18.58 -17.27 -14.25
N PHE A 333 17.61 -17.29 -13.34
CA PHE A 333 16.36 -16.55 -13.49
C PHE A 333 16.60 -15.03 -13.53
N THR A 334 17.46 -14.50 -12.65
CA THR A 334 17.86 -13.08 -12.65
C THR A 334 18.45 -12.69 -14.00
N ASN A 335 19.41 -13.47 -14.50
CA ASN A 335 20.03 -13.24 -15.81
C ASN A 335 19.01 -13.28 -16.96
N ALA A 336 18.04 -14.19 -16.89
CA ALA A 336 16.96 -14.29 -17.88
C ALA A 336 16.10 -13.02 -17.91
N VAL A 337 15.74 -12.47 -16.75
CA VAL A 337 14.96 -11.23 -16.63
C VAL A 337 15.79 -10.03 -17.09
N GLU A 338 17.06 -9.94 -16.70
CA GLU A 338 17.96 -8.85 -17.12
C GLU A 338 18.14 -8.79 -18.65
N ARG A 339 18.28 -9.95 -19.29
CA ARG A 339 18.41 -10.06 -20.76
C ARG A 339 17.06 -10.08 -21.47
N TRP A 340 15.97 -10.22 -20.71
CA TRP A 340 14.63 -10.49 -21.21
C TRP A 340 14.59 -11.64 -22.22
N ASN A 341 15.40 -12.69 -21.99
CA ASN A 341 15.61 -13.78 -22.94
C ASN A 341 15.04 -15.10 -22.41
N PRO A 342 14.00 -15.66 -23.07
CA PRO A 342 13.39 -16.88 -22.59
C PRO A 342 14.24 -18.15 -22.74
N GLN A 343 15.27 -18.12 -23.59
CA GLN A 343 16.14 -19.28 -23.76
C GLN A 343 16.96 -19.58 -22.49
N GLU A 344 17.20 -18.57 -21.65
CA GLU A 344 17.97 -18.68 -20.41
C GLU A 344 17.22 -19.53 -19.36
N VAL A 345 15.90 -19.65 -19.44
CA VAL A 345 15.10 -20.45 -18.49
C VAL A 345 14.86 -21.89 -18.94
N ASN A 346 15.34 -22.31 -20.12
CA ASN A 346 15.04 -23.63 -20.70
C ASN A 346 15.52 -24.82 -19.84
N GLU A 347 16.57 -24.63 -19.06
CA GLU A 347 17.12 -25.67 -18.17
C GLU A 347 16.57 -25.54 -16.74
N LEU A 348 15.77 -24.51 -16.45
CA LEU A 348 15.20 -24.29 -15.11
C LEU A 348 14.01 -25.23 -14.81
N PRO A 349 13.67 -25.42 -13.52
CA PRO A 349 12.47 -26.13 -13.12
C PRO A 349 11.20 -25.54 -13.75
N GLU A 350 10.22 -26.41 -14.02
CA GLU A 350 9.00 -26.03 -14.72
C GLU A 350 8.23 -24.87 -14.06
N GLY A 351 8.18 -24.83 -12.72
CA GLY A 351 7.54 -23.72 -12.00
C GLY A 351 8.23 -22.37 -12.24
N ILE A 352 9.57 -22.35 -12.29
CA ILE A 352 10.36 -21.13 -12.52
C ILE A 352 10.26 -20.69 -13.99
N LYS A 353 10.22 -21.64 -14.94
CA LYS A 353 9.90 -21.35 -16.35
C LYS A 353 8.55 -20.66 -16.47
N VAL A 354 7.50 -21.26 -15.93
CA VAL A 354 6.14 -20.70 -15.98
C VAL A 354 6.10 -19.32 -15.33
N CYS A 355 6.84 -19.11 -14.23
CA CYS A 355 7.00 -17.79 -13.61
C CYS A 355 7.58 -16.76 -14.59
N PHE A 356 8.69 -17.07 -15.26
CA PHE A 356 9.32 -16.19 -16.24
C PHE A 356 8.39 -15.86 -17.42
N TRP A 357 7.75 -16.87 -18.00
CA TRP A 357 6.83 -16.69 -19.12
C TRP A 357 5.62 -15.84 -18.74
N THR A 358 5.08 -16.05 -17.54
CA THR A 358 3.95 -15.25 -17.02
C THR A 358 4.37 -13.80 -16.83
N LEU A 359 5.56 -13.56 -16.24
CA LEU A 359 6.14 -12.23 -16.07
C LEU A 359 6.31 -11.52 -17.42
N GLN A 360 6.94 -12.19 -18.38
CA GLN A 360 7.23 -11.63 -19.70
C GLN A 360 5.94 -11.24 -20.43
N ASN A 361 5.03 -12.21 -20.62
CA ASN A 361 3.79 -11.99 -21.37
C ASN A 361 2.94 -10.88 -20.72
N THR A 362 2.80 -10.92 -19.39
CA THR A 362 2.00 -9.91 -18.65
C THR A 362 2.62 -8.52 -18.79
N THR A 363 3.95 -8.42 -18.74
CA THR A 363 4.65 -7.13 -18.84
C THR A 363 4.56 -6.55 -20.25
N GLU A 364 4.69 -7.39 -21.29
CA GLU A 364 4.58 -6.96 -22.69
C GLU A 364 3.16 -6.53 -23.05
N GLU A 365 2.15 -7.31 -22.65
CA GLU A 365 0.74 -6.94 -22.81
C GLU A 365 0.43 -5.63 -22.08
N MET A 366 0.89 -5.49 -20.84
CA MET A 366 0.69 -4.28 -20.05
C MET A 366 1.38 -3.07 -20.66
N ALA A 367 2.60 -3.21 -21.19
CA ALA A 367 3.31 -2.14 -21.86
C ALA A 367 2.51 -1.62 -23.07
N ALA A 368 2.00 -2.52 -23.90
CA ALA A 368 1.17 -2.16 -25.05
C ALA A 368 -0.14 -1.49 -24.63
N GLU A 369 -0.80 -1.98 -23.57
CA GLU A 369 -2.01 -1.37 -23.01
C GLU A 369 -1.74 0.06 -22.49
N ILE A 370 -0.61 0.27 -21.80
CA ILE A 370 -0.20 1.59 -21.28
C ILE A 370 0.05 2.56 -22.43
N GLU A 371 0.85 2.18 -23.41
CA GLU A 371 1.14 3.03 -24.58
C GLU A 371 -0.15 3.41 -25.32
N GLN A 372 -1.05 2.44 -25.52
CA GLN A 372 -2.33 2.67 -26.18
C GLN A 372 -3.27 3.59 -25.38
N GLN A 373 -3.38 3.39 -24.07
CA GLN A 373 -4.38 4.07 -23.23
C GLN A 373 -3.91 5.42 -22.69
N LYS A 374 -2.59 5.59 -22.53
CA LYS A 374 -1.97 6.74 -21.85
C LYS A 374 -1.08 7.58 -22.76
N GLY A 375 -0.82 7.13 -23.99
CA GLY A 375 -0.09 7.89 -24.99
C GLY A 375 1.43 7.95 -24.75
N TRP A 376 1.96 7.13 -23.84
CA TRP A 376 3.40 6.99 -23.65
C TRP A 376 4.07 6.37 -24.87
N ASN A 377 5.36 6.67 -25.04
CA ASN A 377 6.21 6.05 -26.06
C ASN A 377 7.25 5.14 -25.38
N SER A 378 7.34 3.88 -25.83
CA SER A 378 8.39 2.94 -25.43
C SER A 378 8.48 2.72 -23.92
N VAL A 379 7.41 2.23 -23.30
CA VAL A 379 7.35 1.98 -21.84
C VAL A 379 7.98 0.65 -21.44
N LEU A 380 8.01 -0.33 -22.36
CA LEU A 380 8.51 -1.68 -22.09
C LEU A 380 9.94 -1.70 -21.51
N PRO A 381 10.93 -0.95 -22.04
CA PRO A 381 12.28 -0.94 -21.48
C PRO A 381 12.35 -0.50 -20.01
N TYR A 382 11.48 0.42 -19.58
CA TYR A 382 11.41 0.88 -18.19
C TYR A 382 10.84 -0.20 -17.27
N LEU A 383 9.80 -0.91 -17.73
CA LEU A 383 9.22 -2.04 -16.99
C LEU A 383 10.23 -3.19 -16.88
N GLN A 384 10.90 -3.55 -17.98
CA GLN A 384 11.95 -4.59 -18.01
C GLN A 384 13.08 -4.26 -17.02
N LYS A 385 13.60 -3.03 -17.08
CA LYS A 385 14.65 -2.57 -16.17
C LYS A 385 14.23 -2.66 -14.72
N THR A 386 13.01 -2.21 -14.40
CA THR A 386 12.55 -2.19 -13.00
C THR A 386 12.29 -3.60 -12.46
N TRP A 387 11.82 -4.54 -13.29
CA TRP A 387 11.75 -5.96 -12.94
C TRP A 387 13.13 -6.60 -12.74
N ALA A 388 14.09 -6.25 -13.59
CA ALA A 388 15.48 -6.70 -13.47
C ALA A 388 16.12 -6.19 -12.17
N ASP A 389 15.93 -4.91 -11.83
CA ASP A 389 16.42 -4.32 -10.59
C ASP A 389 15.78 -5.00 -9.36
N PHE A 390 14.48 -5.27 -9.39
CA PHE A 390 13.78 -6.05 -8.36
C PHE A 390 14.37 -7.45 -8.20
N CYS A 391 14.51 -8.21 -9.29
CA CYS A 391 15.10 -9.56 -9.25
C CYS A 391 16.54 -9.57 -8.73
N ARG A 392 17.37 -8.59 -9.14
CA ARG A 392 18.74 -8.45 -8.67
C ARG A 392 18.79 -8.18 -7.16
N SER A 393 17.89 -7.35 -6.66
CA SER A 393 17.81 -7.06 -5.22
C SER A 393 17.37 -8.27 -4.39
N LEU A 394 16.45 -9.09 -4.91
CA LEU A 394 16.10 -10.38 -4.28
C LEU A 394 17.27 -11.36 -4.31
N LEU A 395 18.03 -11.41 -5.42
CA LEU A 395 19.22 -12.26 -5.52
C LEU A 395 20.26 -11.90 -4.45
N VAL A 396 20.47 -10.60 -4.18
CA VAL A 396 21.37 -10.14 -3.10
C VAL A 396 20.91 -10.69 -1.74
N GLU A 397 19.62 -10.63 -1.44
CA GLU A 397 19.05 -11.18 -0.20
C GLU A 397 19.20 -12.71 -0.13
N SER A 398 18.94 -13.42 -1.24
CA SER A 398 19.18 -14.86 -1.33
C SER A 398 20.66 -15.21 -1.08
N VAL A 399 21.61 -14.42 -1.60
CA VAL A 399 23.04 -14.61 -1.35
C VAL A 399 23.38 -14.38 0.12
N TRP A 400 22.83 -13.35 0.75
CA TRP A 400 23.03 -13.10 2.18
C TRP A 400 22.52 -14.26 3.03
N TYR A 401 21.30 -14.73 2.77
CA TYR A 401 20.72 -15.88 3.44
C TYR A 401 21.58 -17.14 3.30
N ASN A 402 21.96 -17.51 2.08
CA ASN A 402 22.76 -18.72 1.82
C ASN A 402 24.15 -18.68 2.45
N LYS A 403 24.73 -17.48 2.62
CA LYS A 403 26.03 -17.28 3.30
C LYS A 403 25.91 -17.16 4.82
N GLY A 404 24.69 -17.09 5.36
CA GLY A 404 24.45 -16.73 6.76
C GLY A 404 24.96 -15.32 7.11
N TYR A 405 25.09 -14.44 6.12
CA TYR A 405 25.57 -13.07 6.29
C TYR A 405 24.44 -12.20 6.80
N THR A 406 24.74 -11.32 7.76
CA THR A 406 23.83 -10.25 8.16
C THR A 406 24.50 -8.92 7.87
N PRO A 407 23.96 -8.12 6.93
CA PRO A 407 24.50 -6.81 6.60
C PRO A 407 24.36 -5.82 7.77
N SER A 408 25.06 -4.69 7.66
CA SER A 408 24.70 -3.50 8.46
C SER A 408 23.28 -3.03 8.12
N LEU A 409 22.63 -2.26 9.00
CA LEU A 409 21.30 -1.74 8.68
C LEU A 409 21.34 -0.87 7.42
N GLN A 410 22.38 -0.05 7.22
CA GLN A 410 22.46 0.79 6.02
C GLN A 410 22.64 -0.04 4.75
N GLU A 411 23.54 -1.04 4.76
CA GLU A 411 23.73 -1.95 3.62
C GLU A 411 22.45 -2.72 3.28
N TYR A 412 21.70 -3.17 4.29
CA TYR A 412 20.38 -3.75 4.10
C TYR A 412 19.44 -2.76 3.41
N LEU A 413 19.29 -1.56 3.96
CA LEU A 413 18.34 -0.57 3.46
C LEU A 413 18.66 -0.09 2.05
N ASP A 414 19.94 -0.05 1.65
CA ASP A 414 20.37 0.31 0.29
C ASP A 414 19.89 -0.69 -0.77
N ASN A 415 19.69 -1.96 -0.39
CA ASN A 415 19.08 -3.00 -1.23
C ASN A 415 17.55 -3.09 -1.03
N ALA A 416 17.12 -3.02 0.23
CA ALA A 416 15.79 -3.47 0.65
C ALA A 416 14.65 -2.56 0.21
N TRP A 417 14.94 -1.29 -0.13
CA TRP A 417 13.95 -0.40 -0.75
C TRP A 417 13.64 -0.81 -2.20
N ILE A 418 14.56 -1.50 -2.90
CA ILE A 418 14.31 -2.03 -4.24
C ILE A 418 13.56 -3.37 -4.13
N SER A 419 14.02 -4.26 -3.24
CA SER A 419 13.41 -5.58 -3.03
C SER A 419 12.02 -5.50 -2.40
N SER A 420 11.61 -4.34 -1.86
CA SER A 420 10.23 -4.11 -1.41
C SER A 420 9.23 -3.92 -2.54
N SER A 421 9.69 -3.92 -3.81
CA SER A 421 8.93 -3.62 -5.02
C SER A 421 8.39 -2.19 -5.14
N GLY A 422 8.67 -1.32 -4.17
CA GLY A 422 8.22 0.08 -4.16
C GLY A 422 8.54 0.86 -5.44
N PRO A 423 9.73 0.73 -6.07
CA PRO A 423 10.04 1.39 -7.33
C PRO A 423 9.15 0.92 -8.48
N LEU A 424 8.86 -0.38 -8.54
CA LEU A 424 8.01 -0.99 -9.56
C LEU A 424 6.56 -0.52 -9.45
N LEU A 425 6.01 -0.49 -8.23
CA LEU A 425 4.67 0.04 -7.98
C LEU A 425 4.60 1.54 -8.34
N SER A 426 5.65 2.30 -8.03
CA SER A 426 5.70 3.73 -8.31
C SER A 426 5.83 4.04 -9.80
N LEU A 427 6.59 3.25 -10.56
CA LEU A 427 6.64 3.35 -12.03
C LEU A 427 5.25 3.15 -12.63
N LEU A 428 4.50 2.14 -12.18
CA LEU A 428 3.13 1.91 -12.67
C LEU A 428 2.19 3.06 -12.31
N VAL A 429 2.34 3.63 -11.12
CA VAL A 429 1.61 4.84 -10.74
C VAL A 429 1.89 5.96 -11.73
N ILE A 430 3.16 6.29 -11.98
CA ILE A 430 3.56 7.33 -12.94
C ILE A 430 2.94 7.05 -14.31
N LEU A 431 3.12 5.84 -14.85
CA LEU A 431 2.57 5.47 -16.16
C LEU A 431 1.04 5.53 -16.21
N GLY A 432 0.37 5.30 -15.07
CA GLY A 432 -1.08 5.25 -14.96
C GLY A 432 -1.77 6.60 -14.71
N VAL A 433 -1.11 7.56 -14.06
CA VAL A 433 -1.72 8.84 -13.65
C VAL A 433 -1.03 10.07 -14.21
N ALA A 434 0.26 10.00 -14.54
CA ALA A 434 0.98 11.16 -15.07
C ALA A 434 0.61 11.44 -16.53
N ASP A 435 0.77 12.70 -16.94
CA ASP A 435 0.57 13.11 -18.32
C ASP A 435 1.82 12.86 -19.17
N GLY A 436 1.76 11.83 -20.01
CA GLY A 436 2.84 11.46 -20.93
C GLY A 436 3.06 12.45 -22.09
N MET A 437 2.23 13.48 -22.23
CA MET A 437 2.46 14.59 -23.17
C MET A 437 3.36 15.69 -22.58
N SER A 438 3.43 15.78 -21.25
CA SER A 438 4.16 16.84 -20.55
C SER A 438 5.66 16.55 -20.45
N GLN A 439 6.02 15.31 -20.12
CA GLN A 439 7.40 14.83 -19.95
C GLN A 439 7.48 13.36 -20.33
N ASP A 440 8.68 12.88 -20.65
CA ASP A 440 8.90 11.45 -20.86
C ASP A 440 9.03 10.67 -19.54
N VAL A 441 9.05 9.33 -19.64
CA VAL A 441 9.11 8.45 -18.45
C VAL A 441 10.39 8.68 -17.64
N ALA A 442 11.52 8.98 -18.29
CA ALA A 442 12.80 9.15 -17.61
C ALA A 442 12.81 10.46 -16.79
N GLU A 443 12.26 11.54 -17.33
CA GLU A 443 12.09 12.81 -16.63
C GLU A 443 11.21 12.65 -15.38
N TYR A 444 10.04 12.00 -15.49
CA TYR A 444 9.20 11.74 -14.32
C TYR A 444 9.90 10.87 -13.27
N LEU A 445 10.66 9.85 -13.68
CA LEU A 445 11.42 9.01 -12.75
C LEU A 445 12.50 9.79 -12.02
N GLU A 446 13.11 10.77 -12.67
CA GLU A 446 14.08 11.68 -12.03
C GLU A 446 13.38 12.60 -11.03
N ASP A 447 12.30 13.27 -11.46
CA ASP A 447 11.54 14.21 -10.63
C ASP A 447 10.86 13.51 -9.43
N CYS A 448 10.52 12.22 -9.56
CA CYS A 448 9.91 11.42 -8.50
C CYS A 448 10.93 10.60 -7.69
N ARG A 449 12.24 10.66 -7.99
CA ARG A 449 13.25 9.75 -7.41
C ARG A 449 13.20 9.69 -5.88
N ASP A 450 13.16 10.86 -5.24
CA ASP A 450 13.20 10.94 -3.79
C ASP A 450 11.91 10.40 -3.15
N ILE A 451 10.73 10.75 -3.66
CA ILE A 451 9.46 10.24 -3.12
C ILE A 451 9.31 8.73 -3.36
N ILE A 452 9.80 8.22 -4.49
CA ILE A 452 9.87 6.79 -4.76
C ILE A 452 10.74 6.11 -3.69
N TYR A 453 11.93 6.63 -3.42
CA TYR A 453 12.82 6.08 -2.40
C TYR A 453 12.15 6.07 -1.02
N GLN A 454 11.59 7.21 -0.57
CA GLN A 454 10.97 7.29 0.75
C GLN A 454 9.73 6.38 0.88
N SER A 455 8.90 6.30 -0.16
CA SER A 455 7.72 5.44 -0.17
C SER A 455 8.13 3.96 -0.13
N SER A 456 9.12 3.59 -0.95
CA SER A 456 9.70 2.24 -0.99
C SER A 456 10.32 1.80 0.34
N LEU A 457 10.99 2.74 1.03
CA LEU A 457 11.53 2.52 2.37
C LEU A 457 10.40 2.26 3.37
N ILE A 458 9.30 3.03 3.33
CA ILE A 458 8.15 2.79 4.20
C ILE A 458 7.52 1.42 3.91
N ILE A 459 7.37 1.03 2.65
CA ILE A 459 6.85 -0.29 2.28
C ILE A 459 7.69 -1.39 2.94
N ARG A 460 9.02 -1.31 2.75
CA ARG A 460 9.98 -2.27 3.34
C ARG A 460 9.88 -2.32 4.86
N LEU A 461 9.98 -1.17 5.52
CA LEU A 461 10.02 -1.13 6.98
C LEU A 461 8.68 -1.52 7.62
N CYS A 462 7.55 -1.25 6.97
CA CYS A 462 6.25 -1.76 7.42
C CYS A 462 6.17 -3.28 7.28
N ASN A 463 6.63 -3.84 6.15
CA ASN A 463 6.73 -5.28 5.94
C ASN A 463 7.58 -5.92 7.05
N ASP A 464 8.83 -5.52 7.21
CA ASP A 464 9.74 -6.09 8.21
C ASP A 464 9.15 -6.04 9.64
N GLN A 465 8.41 -4.97 9.99
CA GLN A 465 7.72 -4.88 11.27
C GLN A 465 6.63 -5.94 11.44
N GLY A 466 5.87 -6.23 10.39
CA GLY A 466 4.77 -7.17 10.38
C GLY A 466 5.18 -8.64 10.14
N THR A 467 6.33 -8.89 9.49
CA THR A 467 6.68 -10.23 8.97
C THR A 467 7.95 -10.83 9.56
N SER A 468 8.85 -10.04 10.16
CA SER A 468 10.20 -10.50 10.55
C SER A 468 10.23 -11.76 11.43
N ALA A 469 9.23 -11.98 12.29
CA ALA A 469 9.20 -13.18 13.14
C ALA A 469 8.88 -14.44 12.32
N ALA A 470 7.90 -14.36 11.42
CA ALA A 470 7.49 -15.47 10.57
C ALA A 470 8.56 -15.78 9.50
N GLU A 471 9.21 -14.75 8.97
CA GLU A 471 10.33 -14.87 8.02
C GLU A 471 11.53 -15.56 8.65
N LEU A 472 11.88 -15.21 9.89
CA LEU A 472 12.97 -15.88 10.60
C LEU A 472 12.65 -17.36 10.88
N GLU A 473 11.40 -17.70 11.21
CA GLU A 473 10.98 -19.08 11.48
C GLU A 473 11.03 -19.97 10.22
N ARG A 474 10.66 -19.44 9.05
CA ARG A 474 10.67 -20.17 7.77
C ARG A 474 12.05 -20.21 7.09
N GLY A 475 13.03 -19.46 7.60
CA GLY A 475 14.40 -19.41 7.12
C GLY A 475 14.55 -18.43 5.95
N ASP A 476 14.65 -17.15 6.28
CA ASP A 476 14.79 -16.04 5.32
C ASP A 476 16.02 -15.17 5.66
N ALA A 477 16.35 -14.21 4.78
CA ALA A 477 17.39 -13.22 5.03
C ALA A 477 17.09 -12.36 6.26
N ALA A 478 18.12 -11.71 6.82
CA ALA A 478 17.93 -10.84 7.98
C ALA A 478 17.12 -9.59 7.62
N SER A 479 16.02 -9.35 8.31
CA SER A 479 15.21 -8.11 8.20
C SER A 479 15.95 -6.89 8.78
N SER A 480 15.44 -5.68 8.54
CA SER A 480 15.98 -4.45 9.16
C SER A 480 16.05 -4.53 10.69
N ILE A 481 15.09 -5.19 11.34
CA ILE A 481 15.06 -5.37 12.79
C ILE A 481 16.26 -6.20 13.22
N LEU A 482 16.50 -7.35 12.59
CA LEU A 482 17.62 -8.22 12.94
C LEU A 482 18.97 -7.57 12.59
N CYS A 483 19.07 -6.87 11.47
CA CYS A 483 20.27 -6.12 11.09
C CYS A 483 20.62 -5.08 12.18
N HIS A 484 19.65 -4.28 12.61
CA HIS A 484 19.87 -3.27 13.65
C HIS A 484 20.18 -3.89 15.02
N MET A 485 19.49 -4.96 15.41
CA MET A 485 19.78 -5.68 16.66
C MET A 485 21.24 -6.13 16.72
N ARG A 486 21.76 -6.69 15.62
CA ARG A 486 23.14 -7.19 15.55
C ARG A 486 24.16 -6.06 15.49
N GLU A 487 23.91 -5.04 14.67
CA GLU A 487 24.81 -3.90 14.49
C GLU A 487 24.95 -3.06 15.76
N ALA A 488 23.83 -2.70 16.39
CA ALA A 488 23.80 -1.85 17.57
C ALA A 488 23.88 -2.62 18.90
N ASN A 489 23.82 -3.96 18.86
CA ASN A 489 23.78 -4.85 20.03
C ASN A 489 22.66 -4.46 21.01
N VAL A 490 21.43 -4.36 20.50
CA VAL A 490 20.23 -3.96 21.25
C VAL A 490 19.16 -5.04 21.22
N ALA A 491 18.22 -4.97 22.17
CA ALA A 491 17.05 -5.83 22.19
C ALA A 491 16.07 -5.51 21.04
N GLU A 492 15.20 -6.48 20.72
CA GLU A 492 14.26 -6.38 19.59
C GLU A 492 13.28 -5.20 19.73
N ASP A 493 12.80 -4.91 20.93
CA ASP A 493 11.90 -3.80 21.20
C ASP A 493 12.55 -2.44 20.89
N VAL A 494 13.83 -2.27 21.27
CA VAL A 494 14.63 -1.09 20.94
C VAL A 494 14.85 -0.99 19.44
N ALA A 495 15.16 -2.11 18.77
CA ALA A 495 15.34 -2.13 17.32
C ALA A 495 14.04 -1.80 16.57
N ARG A 496 12.90 -2.37 16.98
CA ARG A 496 11.59 -2.05 16.41
C ARG A 496 11.27 -0.57 16.56
N GLU A 497 11.59 0.04 17.70
CA GLU A 497 11.38 1.46 17.90
C GLU A 497 12.29 2.31 17.01
N HIS A 498 13.56 1.92 16.84
CA HIS A 498 14.44 2.55 15.88
C HIS A 498 13.87 2.51 14.46
N ILE A 499 13.37 1.35 14.00
CA ILE A 499 12.74 1.22 12.68
C ILE A 499 11.48 2.09 12.55
N ARG A 500 10.64 2.22 13.59
CA ARG A 500 9.49 3.16 13.58
C ARG A 500 9.93 4.62 13.46
N SER A 501 11.09 4.97 14.04
CA SER A 501 11.67 6.31 13.89
C SER A 501 12.10 6.58 12.43
N LEU A 502 12.65 5.58 11.74
CA LEU A 502 13.00 5.68 10.31
C LEU A 502 11.76 5.85 9.44
N ILE A 503 10.68 5.09 9.69
CA ILE A 503 9.38 5.28 9.02
C ILE A 503 8.89 6.72 9.22
N THR A 504 9.00 7.25 10.43
CA THR A 504 8.58 8.63 10.74
C THR A 504 9.43 9.67 10.01
N LYS A 505 10.74 9.44 9.90
CA LYS A 505 11.64 10.29 9.10
C LYS A 505 11.27 10.25 7.62
N ALA A 506 11.01 9.07 7.05
CA ALA A 506 10.61 8.92 5.66
C ALA A 506 9.30 9.67 5.35
N TRP A 507 8.32 9.60 6.27
CA TRP A 507 7.08 10.38 6.15
C TRP A 507 7.31 11.90 6.15
N ARG A 508 8.25 12.42 6.95
CA ARG A 508 8.58 13.85 6.93
C ARG A 508 9.19 14.28 5.59
N ASN A 509 9.99 13.41 4.98
CA ASN A 509 10.55 13.64 3.64
C ASN A 509 9.47 13.63 2.55
N ILE A 510 8.52 12.69 2.61
CA ILE A 510 7.36 12.67 1.71
C ILE A 510 6.54 13.96 1.87
N ASN A 511 6.21 14.34 3.11
CA ASN A 511 5.45 15.56 3.38
C ASN A 511 6.15 16.80 2.80
N GLY A 512 7.47 16.91 2.99
CA GLY A 512 8.27 18.00 2.43
C GLY A 512 8.14 18.08 0.91
N GLN A 513 8.30 16.95 0.22
CA GLN A 513 8.19 16.86 -1.23
C GLN A 513 6.78 17.20 -1.75
N CYS A 514 5.72 16.68 -1.13
CA CYS A 514 4.35 16.99 -1.53
C CYS A 514 3.98 18.46 -1.39
N ILE A 515 4.59 19.18 -0.44
CA ILE A 515 4.35 20.62 -0.23
C ILE A 515 5.13 21.46 -1.25
N THR A 516 6.35 21.05 -1.59
CA THR A 516 7.24 21.84 -2.47
C THR A 516 7.17 21.44 -3.94
N SER A 517 6.43 20.39 -4.29
CA SER A 517 6.34 19.87 -5.65
C SER A 517 5.61 20.83 -6.60
N THR A 518 5.98 20.79 -7.86
CA THR A 518 5.27 21.48 -8.94
C THR A 518 3.86 20.89 -9.12
N PRO A 519 2.87 21.67 -9.63
CA PRO A 519 1.49 21.21 -9.77
C PRO A 519 1.33 19.90 -10.56
N PHE A 520 2.11 19.71 -11.63
CA PHE A 520 2.01 18.51 -12.47
C PHE A 520 2.50 17.22 -11.77
N LEU A 521 3.29 17.34 -10.70
CA LEU A 521 3.75 16.20 -9.90
C LEU A 521 2.79 15.82 -8.77
N GLN A 522 1.80 16.66 -8.46
CA GLN A 522 0.90 16.44 -7.32
C GLN A 522 0.11 15.13 -7.46
N GLU A 523 -0.40 14.82 -8.66
CA GLU A 523 -1.16 13.60 -8.90
C GLU A 523 -0.29 12.34 -8.76
N PRO A 524 0.87 12.21 -9.46
CA PRO A 524 1.81 11.12 -9.20
C PRO A 524 2.21 11.00 -7.73
N PHE A 525 2.51 12.10 -7.05
CA PHE A 525 2.94 12.09 -5.65
C PHE A 525 1.84 11.59 -4.72
N LYS A 526 0.58 11.94 -4.95
CA LYS A 526 -0.58 11.42 -4.20
C LYS A 526 -0.62 9.89 -4.28
N TYR A 527 -0.53 9.33 -5.47
CA TYR A 527 -0.65 7.89 -5.69
C TYR A 527 0.61 7.11 -5.28
N ILE A 528 1.82 7.68 -5.42
CA ILE A 528 3.06 7.10 -4.87
C ILE A 528 3.00 7.11 -3.34
N THR A 529 2.48 8.16 -2.72
CA THR A 529 2.28 8.18 -1.26
C THR A 529 1.27 7.13 -0.82
N ASN A 530 0.24 6.84 -1.62
CA ASN A 530 -0.73 5.79 -1.30
C ASN A 530 -0.12 4.39 -1.28
N THR A 531 1.01 4.12 -1.97
CA THR A 531 1.69 2.83 -1.88
C THR A 531 2.24 2.61 -0.46
N ALA A 532 2.81 3.65 0.17
CA ALA A 532 3.22 3.65 1.57
C ALA A 532 2.04 3.53 2.55
N ARG A 533 0.94 4.28 2.33
CA ARG A 533 -0.28 4.17 3.17
C ARG A 533 -0.87 2.76 3.15
N THR A 534 -0.86 2.13 1.98
CA THR A 534 -1.36 0.77 1.81
C THR A 534 -0.46 -0.25 2.51
N ALA A 535 0.87 -0.05 2.49
CA ALA A 535 1.78 -0.89 3.27
C ALA A 535 1.52 -0.80 4.78
N HIS A 536 1.24 0.41 5.31
CA HIS A 536 0.80 0.54 6.71
C HIS A 536 -0.41 -0.35 6.98
N PHE A 537 -1.44 -0.25 6.15
CA PHE A 537 -2.66 -1.05 6.31
C PHE A 537 -2.38 -2.57 6.28
N ILE A 538 -1.64 -3.04 5.28
CA ILE A 538 -1.40 -4.48 5.07
C ILE A 538 -0.58 -5.09 6.20
N TYR A 539 0.38 -4.35 6.75
CA TYR A 539 1.30 -4.87 7.75
C TYR A 539 0.99 -4.40 9.18
N GLN A 540 -0.09 -3.65 9.39
CA GLN A 540 -0.44 -3.07 10.70
C GLN A 540 -0.59 -4.12 11.80
N HIS A 541 -1.13 -5.29 11.43
CA HIS A 541 -1.52 -6.36 12.35
C HIS A 541 -0.86 -7.71 12.03
N GLY A 542 0.28 -7.68 11.34
CA GLY A 542 1.06 -8.86 10.93
C GLY A 542 1.16 -8.99 9.42
N ASP A 543 1.36 -10.21 8.93
CA ASP A 543 1.48 -10.49 7.49
C ASP A 543 0.12 -10.53 6.79
N GLY A 544 -0.37 -9.39 6.31
CA GLY A 544 -1.64 -9.27 5.58
C GLY A 544 -1.67 -9.95 4.20
N PHE A 545 -0.52 -10.37 3.66
CA PHE A 545 -0.44 -11.18 2.43
C PHE A 545 -0.31 -12.67 2.73
N GLY A 546 0.38 -13.07 3.78
CA GLY A 546 0.53 -14.46 4.20
C GLY A 546 -0.74 -15.01 4.85
N ASP A 547 -1.32 -14.28 5.81
CA ASP A 547 -2.55 -14.65 6.51
C ASP A 547 -3.77 -13.94 5.91
N GLN A 548 -4.61 -14.71 5.22
CA GLN A 548 -5.83 -14.20 4.56
C GLN A 548 -7.01 -14.00 5.52
N ASP A 549 -6.87 -14.39 6.79
CA ASP A 549 -7.95 -14.31 7.78
C ASP A 549 -7.87 -12.99 8.57
N ARG A 550 -8.85 -12.72 9.44
CA ARG A 550 -8.94 -11.50 10.27
C ARG A 550 -9.21 -10.23 9.46
N GLU A 551 -8.46 -9.15 9.71
CA GLU A 551 -8.78 -7.81 9.22
C GLU A 551 -8.71 -7.68 7.69
N THR A 552 -7.73 -8.33 7.03
CA THR A 552 -7.64 -8.32 5.56
C THR A 552 -8.94 -8.84 4.93
N ARG A 553 -9.47 -9.95 5.45
CA ARG A 553 -10.74 -10.53 5.00
C ARG A 553 -11.91 -9.59 5.23
N ASP A 554 -12.00 -9.00 6.41
CA ASP A 554 -13.08 -8.06 6.76
C ASP A 554 -13.05 -6.84 5.84
N HIS A 555 -11.86 -6.36 5.48
CA HIS A 555 -11.69 -5.27 4.52
C HIS A 555 -12.07 -5.67 3.10
N VAL A 556 -11.76 -6.89 2.64
CA VAL A 556 -12.25 -7.37 1.33
C VAL A 556 -13.77 -7.42 1.31
N LEU A 557 -14.40 -8.03 2.32
CA LEU A 557 -15.86 -8.13 2.42
C LEU A 557 -16.50 -6.74 2.44
N SER A 558 -16.00 -5.88 3.32
CA SER A 558 -16.51 -4.53 3.51
C SER A 558 -16.33 -3.66 2.26
N ASN A 559 -15.18 -3.70 1.58
CA ASN A 559 -14.92 -2.79 0.46
C ASN A 559 -15.46 -3.31 -0.88
N PHE A 560 -15.47 -4.62 -1.10
CA PHE A 560 -15.75 -5.18 -2.42
C PHE A 560 -16.99 -6.07 -2.50
N ILE A 561 -17.56 -6.52 -1.39
CA ILE A 561 -18.68 -7.48 -1.41
C ILE A 561 -19.96 -6.88 -0.84
N GLU A 562 -19.88 -6.24 0.32
CA GLU A 562 -21.03 -5.74 1.07
C GLU A 562 -21.34 -4.30 0.68
N PRO A 563 -22.47 -4.00 0.01
CA PRO A 563 -22.87 -2.62 -0.24
C PRO A 563 -23.42 -1.95 1.02
N LEU A 564 -23.42 -0.62 1.04
CA LEU A 564 -24.15 0.16 2.03
C LEU A 564 -25.65 0.18 1.70
N ALA A 565 -26.48 -0.03 2.71
CA ALA A 565 -27.92 0.16 2.58
C ALA A 565 -28.25 1.65 2.41
N LEU A 566 -28.96 1.98 1.33
CA LEU A 566 -29.57 3.30 1.17
C LEU A 566 -30.74 3.44 2.16
N LEU A 567 -30.98 4.66 2.64
CA LEU A 567 -32.18 4.96 3.41
C LEU A 567 -33.38 4.80 2.48
N ASN A 568 -34.36 3.98 2.89
CA ASN A 568 -35.61 3.76 2.15
C ASN A 568 -36.50 4.99 2.13
#